data_AF-C9SK92-F1
#
_entry.id   AF-C9SK92-F1
#
_cell.length_a   1.000
_cell.length_b   1.000
_cell.length_c   1.000
_cell.angle_alpha   90.00
_cell.angle_beta   90.00
_cell.angle_gamma   90.00
#
_symmetry.space_group_name_H-M   'P 1'
#
loop_
_entity.id
_entity.type
_entity.pdbx_description
1 polymer ?
#
loop_
_entity_poly.entity_id
_entity_poly.type
_entity_poly.pdbx_seq_one_letter_code
_entity_poly.pdbx_strand_id
1 'polypeptide(L)'
;MSLHNAQGHDEGPLSPRRSYSSRNGGGPAASIDEDLIPPLDSISPAIFVPLKESILTSSVSNPKTEADRLRLVIQRIDSHAEDVKANIIFLFRREQQRVLQAARMNEAAQGAQTPPPLDKSLVDMMMQNVMAPKDPTRDYGVHRPLPPVTLCQWPRTAREQTVHQLLTTAEGAMSNLDGFDSMMAKVREVYKKQLEAEEGRERASKTRTAQEEARRRTESA
;
A
#
# COMPACT_ATOMS: atom_id res chain seq x y z
N MET A 1 30.35 60.66 -27.90
CA MET A 1 29.37 61.17 -26.93
C MET A 1 28.00 60.63 -27.32
N SER A 2 27.22 60.15 -26.34
CA SER A 2 25.88 59.52 -26.43
C SER A 2 25.88 58.08 -27.00
N LEU A 3 25.75 56.98 -26.24
CA LEU A 3 24.78 56.48 -25.24
C LEU A 3 23.41 56.02 -25.79
N HIS A 4 23.03 54.81 -25.36
CA HIS A 4 21.72 54.12 -25.34
C HIS A 4 21.31 53.30 -26.58
N ASN A 5 20.63 52.16 -26.47
CA ASN A 5 20.51 51.12 -25.43
C ASN A 5 19.79 49.95 -26.12
N ALA A 6 20.08 48.71 -25.72
CA ALA A 6 19.39 47.52 -26.17
C ALA A 6 17.96 47.44 -25.58
N GLN A 7 16.99 47.01 -26.39
CA GLN A 7 15.63 46.74 -25.93
C GLN A 7 15.37 45.23 -26.06
N GLY A 8 15.44 44.58 -24.90
CA GLY A 8 15.15 43.17 -24.71
C GLY A 8 13.65 42.89 -24.74
N HIS A 9 13.33 41.68 -25.16
CA HIS A 9 12.00 41.11 -25.07
C HIS A 9 11.66 40.77 -23.61
N ASP A 10 10.39 41.04 -23.32
CA ASP A 10 9.67 41.02 -22.05
C ASP A 10 9.46 39.60 -21.52
N GLU A 11 10.30 39.17 -20.57
CA GLU A 11 10.05 38.03 -19.69
C GLU A 11 9.23 38.53 -18.49
N GLY A 12 7.91 38.39 -18.59
CA GLY A 12 7.00 38.70 -17.50
C GLY A 12 7.14 37.69 -16.35
N PRO A 13 7.40 38.12 -15.10
CA PRO A 13 7.42 37.19 -13.97
C PRO A 13 5.97 36.88 -13.52
N LEU A 14 5.52 35.66 -13.81
CA LEU A 14 4.35 35.07 -13.15
C LEU A 14 4.69 34.76 -11.69
N SER A 15 4.32 35.67 -10.78
CA SER A 15 4.11 35.33 -9.38
C SER A 15 2.62 35.14 -9.11
N PRO A 16 2.23 34.09 -8.39
CA PRO A 16 1.23 34.25 -7.34
C PRO A 16 1.89 34.27 -5.96
N ARG A 17 1.66 35.38 -5.28
CA ARG A 17 1.88 35.62 -3.84
C ARG A 17 1.52 34.40 -2.98
N ARG A 18 2.47 33.88 -2.20
CA ARG A 18 2.17 33.29 -0.87
C ARG A 18 2.56 34.31 0.18
N SER A 19 1.60 35.12 0.58
CA SER A 19 1.65 35.94 1.78
C SER A 19 1.51 35.02 3.00
N TYR A 20 2.61 34.77 3.71
CA TYR A 20 2.57 34.26 5.08
C TYR A 20 2.42 35.47 6.02
N SER A 21 1.17 35.82 6.33
CA SER A 21 0.85 36.74 7.42
C SER A 21 -0.24 36.09 8.27
N SER A 22 0.12 35.61 9.45
CA SER A 22 -0.32 36.27 10.68
C SER A 22 0.13 35.48 11.90
N ARG A 23 0.81 36.20 12.78
CA ARG A 23 1.10 35.86 14.17
C ARG A 23 0.16 36.76 14.98
N ASN A 24 -0.83 36.18 15.67
CA ASN A 24 -1.36 36.63 16.98
C ASN A 24 -2.59 35.79 17.39
N GLY A 25 -2.66 35.49 18.69
CA GLY A 25 -3.51 34.45 19.26
C GLY A 25 -4.94 34.86 19.67
N GLY A 26 -5.68 33.83 20.11
CA GLY A 26 -6.97 33.96 20.80
C GLY A 26 -7.95 32.81 20.51
N GLY A 27 -8.02 31.81 21.41
CA GLY A 27 -9.16 30.88 21.55
C GLY A 27 -9.16 29.59 20.71
N PRO A 28 -9.58 28.42 21.26
CA PRO A 28 -9.64 27.15 20.54
C PRO A 28 -10.98 27.01 19.81
N ALA A 29 -11.16 27.77 18.73
CA ALA A 29 -12.10 27.38 17.69
C ALA A 29 -11.25 26.79 16.56
N ALA A 30 -11.22 25.46 16.46
CA ALA A 30 -10.54 24.76 15.38
C ALA A 30 -11.12 25.26 14.05
N SER A 31 -10.42 26.15 13.36
CA SER A 31 -10.66 26.45 11.97
C SER A 31 -10.41 25.17 11.18
N ILE A 32 -11.49 24.48 10.80
CA ILE A 32 -11.45 23.31 9.91
C ILE A 32 -11.20 23.83 8.49
N ASP A 33 -10.03 24.43 8.27
CA ASP A 33 -9.40 24.58 6.95
C ASP A 33 -8.37 23.44 6.79
N GLU A 34 -8.73 22.21 7.19
CA GLU A 34 -7.95 21.04 6.79
C GLU A 34 -8.32 20.74 5.33
N ASP A 35 -7.36 20.88 4.41
CA ASP A 35 -7.52 20.46 3.02
C ASP A 35 -8.10 19.03 2.97
N LEU A 36 -9.22 18.85 2.27
CA LEU A 36 -9.94 17.58 2.24
C LEU A 36 -9.10 16.52 1.51
N ILE A 37 -8.81 15.39 2.17
CA ILE A 37 -8.03 14.32 1.54
C ILE A 37 -8.92 13.62 0.49
N PRO A 38 -8.51 13.55 -0.79
CA PRO A 38 -9.30 12.83 -1.80
C PRO A 38 -9.30 11.32 -1.53
N PRO A 39 -10.41 10.61 -1.86
CA PRO A 39 -10.52 9.17 -1.67
C PRO A 39 -9.48 8.40 -2.49
N LEU A 40 -9.09 7.23 -1.97
CA LEU A 40 -8.21 6.30 -2.68
C LEU A 40 -9.01 5.46 -3.69
N ASP A 41 -9.02 5.88 -4.95
CA ASP A 41 -9.71 5.15 -6.03
C ASP A 41 -8.86 4.02 -6.62
N SER A 42 -7.54 4.18 -6.65
CA SER A 42 -6.62 3.22 -7.25
C SER A 42 -5.26 3.21 -6.56
N ILE A 43 -4.69 2.02 -6.43
CA ILE A 43 -3.34 1.78 -5.92
C ILE A 43 -2.26 1.84 -6.99
N SER A 44 -2.64 1.91 -8.27
CA SER A 44 -1.70 1.96 -9.40
C SER A 44 -0.59 3.00 -9.25
N PRO A 45 -0.80 4.19 -8.64
CA PRO A 45 0.28 5.15 -8.42
C PRO A 45 1.45 4.63 -7.58
N ALA A 46 1.27 3.56 -6.80
CA ALA A 46 2.33 3.01 -5.95
C ALA A 46 3.54 2.47 -6.73
N ILE A 47 3.35 2.10 -8.00
CA ILE A 47 4.43 1.59 -8.88
C ILE A 47 5.46 2.66 -9.22
N PHE A 48 5.09 3.95 -9.10
CA PHE A 48 5.98 5.05 -9.43
C PHE A 48 6.91 5.33 -8.25
N VAL A 49 8.09 4.72 -8.32
CA VAL A 49 9.16 4.89 -7.33
C VAL A 49 10.09 6.02 -7.79
N PRO A 50 10.33 7.05 -6.96
CA PRO A 50 11.32 8.08 -7.27
C PRO A 50 12.71 7.50 -7.47
N LEU A 51 13.46 8.05 -8.43
CA LEU A 51 14.84 7.63 -8.66
C LEU A 51 15.73 8.12 -7.51
N LYS A 52 16.45 7.18 -6.87
CA LYS A 52 17.41 7.47 -5.80
C LYS A 52 18.68 8.13 -6.32
N GLU A 53 19.05 7.83 -7.55
CA GLU A 53 20.25 8.35 -8.21
C GLU A 53 19.88 9.02 -9.53
N SER A 54 20.58 10.10 -9.85
CA SER A 54 20.43 10.76 -11.15
C SER A 54 21.06 9.91 -12.25
N ILE A 55 20.26 9.62 -13.27
CA ILE A 55 20.65 8.85 -14.47
C ILE A 55 21.87 9.50 -15.16
N LEU A 56 22.00 10.82 -15.04
CA LEU A 56 23.04 11.60 -15.72
C LEU A 56 24.41 11.52 -15.03
N THR A 57 24.44 11.13 -13.75
CA THR A 57 25.67 11.10 -12.94
C THR A 57 26.06 9.70 -12.47
N SER A 58 25.20 8.70 -12.65
CA SER A 58 25.46 7.34 -12.20
C SER A 58 26.57 6.69 -13.03
N SER A 59 27.74 6.45 -12.43
CA SER A 59 28.81 5.63 -12.99
C SER A 59 28.47 4.13 -12.85
N VAL A 60 27.37 3.70 -13.48
CA VAL A 60 26.97 2.29 -13.43
C VAL A 60 28.02 1.47 -14.18
N SER A 61 28.76 0.62 -13.46
CA SER A 61 29.66 -0.33 -14.10
C SER A 61 28.84 -1.30 -14.94
N ASN A 62 29.09 -1.33 -16.25
CA ASN A 62 28.42 -2.29 -17.13
C ASN A 62 28.76 -3.73 -16.70
N PRO A 63 27.76 -4.62 -16.58
CA PRO A 63 28.01 -6.02 -16.21
C PRO A 63 28.92 -6.68 -17.26
N LYS A 64 29.95 -7.36 -16.78
CA LYS A 64 30.97 -8.01 -17.64
C LYS A 64 30.51 -9.36 -18.17
N THR A 65 29.62 -10.03 -17.43
CA THR A 65 29.07 -11.33 -17.77
C THR A 65 27.55 -11.30 -17.75
N GLU A 66 26.94 -12.26 -18.43
CA GLU A 66 25.48 -12.43 -18.42
C GLU A 66 24.96 -12.78 -17.03
N ALA A 67 25.70 -13.61 -16.29
CA ALA A 67 25.38 -13.94 -14.91
C ALA A 67 25.38 -12.69 -14.02
N ASP A 68 26.37 -11.79 -14.19
CA ASP A 68 26.40 -10.52 -13.45
C ASP A 68 25.21 -9.62 -13.81
N ARG A 69 24.82 -9.59 -15.09
CA ARG A 69 23.63 -8.85 -15.54
C ARG A 69 22.37 -9.39 -14.85
N LEU A 70 22.19 -10.71 -14.81
CA LEU A 70 21.03 -11.34 -14.19
C LEU A 70 20.98 -11.12 -12.67
N ARG A 71 22.11 -11.20 -11.98
CA ARG A 71 22.21 -10.85 -10.55
C ARG A 71 21.80 -9.40 -10.30
N LEU A 72 22.29 -8.47 -11.12
CA LEU A 72 21.94 -7.06 -11.03
C LEU A 72 20.44 -6.82 -11.27
N VAL A 73 19.83 -7.53 -12.23
CA VAL A 73 18.39 -7.46 -12.48
C VAL A 73 17.60 -7.94 -11.28
N ILE A 74 17.96 -9.08 -10.68
CA ILE A 74 17.28 -9.59 -9.47
C ILE A 74 17.40 -8.58 -8.33
N GLN A 75 18.60 -8.02 -8.10
CA GLN A 75 18.82 -7.01 -7.07
C GLN A 75 17.94 -5.76 -7.29
N ARG A 76 17.83 -5.29 -8.53
CA ARG A 76 16.99 -4.13 -8.89
C ARG A 76 15.51 -4.43 -8.68
N ILE A 77 15.06 -5.64 -9.01
CA ILE A 77 13.68 -6.09 -8.75
C ILE A 77 13.41 -6.06 -7.24
N ASP A 78 14.30 -6.63 -6.43
CA ASP A 78 14.13 -6.68 -4.97
C ASP A 78 14.09 -5.26 -4.38
N SER A 79 15.01 -4.36 -4.78
CA SER A 79 14.99 -2.96 -4.33
C SER A 79 13.74 -2.20 -4.77
N HIS A 80 13.31 -2.38 -6.03
CA HIS A 80 12.11 -1.70 -6.53
C HIS A 80 10.85 -2.21 -5.83
N ALA A 81 10.77 -3.52 -5.56
CA ALA A 81 9.66 -4.12 -4.84
C ALA A 81 9.53 -3.55 -3.42
N GLU A 82 10.63 -3.37 -2.71
CA GLU A 82 10.62 -2.73 -1.38
C GLU A 82 10.05 -1.29 -1.43
N ASP A 83 10.47 -0.51 -2.42
CA ASP A 83 10.00 0.87 -2.57
C ASP A 83 8.50 0.92 -2.95
N VAL A 84 8.03 0.02 -3.82
CA VAL A 84 6.59 -0.09 -4.16
C VAL A 84 5.76 -0.49 -2.95
N LYS A 85 6.24 -1.42 -2.10
CA LYS A 85 5.55 -1.77 -0.85
C LYS A 85 5.42 -0.58 0.09
N ALA A 86 6.49 0.21 0.22
CA ALA A 86 6.45 1.43 1.03
C ALA A 86 5.41 2.42 0.50
N ASN A 87 5.31 2.57 -0.83
CA ASN A 87 4.31 3.42 -1.46
C ASN A 87 2.88 2.90 -1.27
N ILE A 88 2.66 1.59 -1.36
CA ILE A 88 1.36 0.95 -1.05
C ILE A 88 0.92 1.31 0.37
N ILE A 89 1.81 1.13 1.34
CA ILE A 89 1.54 1.44 2.75
C ILE A 89 1.23 2.94 2.91
N PHE A 90 1.98 3.80 2.23
CA PHE A 90 1.75 5.24 2.25
C PHE A 90 0.34 5.62 1.77
N LEU A 91 -0.11 5.06 0.64
CA LEU A 91 -1.45 5.32 0.09
C LEU A 91 -2.56 4.88 1.07
N PHE A 92 -2.44 3.70 1.67
CA PHE A 92 -3.42 3.23 2.65
C PHE A 92 -3.40 4.00 3.97
N ARG A 93 -2.24 4.50 4.42
CA ARG A 93 -2.16 5.41 5.56
C ARG A 93 -2.85 6.74 5.29
N ARG A 94 -2.69 7.28 4.07
CA ARG A 94 -3.42 8.48 3.64
C ARG A 94 -4.94 8.22 3.63
N GLU A 95 -5.37 7.07 3.15
CA GLU A 95 -6.79 6.68 3.17
C GLU A 95 -7.33 6.53 4.60
N GLN A 96 -6.54 5.93 5.50
CA GLN A 96 -6.85 5.89 6.94
C GLN A 96 -7.03 7.31 7.51
N GLN A 97 -6.14 8.25 7.18
CA GLN A 97 -6.26 9.65 7.61
C GLN A 97 -7.53 10.30 7.08
N ARG A 98 -7.90 10.04 5.83
CA ARG A 98 -9.17 10.51 5.24
C ARG A 98 -10.36 9.98 6.02
N VAL A 99 -10.41 8.69 6.33
CA VAL A 99 -11.50 8.07 7.10
C VAL A 99 -11.61 8.72 8.48
N LEU A 100 -10.50 8.95 9.16
CA LEU A 100 -10.47 9.61 10.46
C LEU A 100 -10.89 11.08 10.37
N GLN A 101 -10.45 11.81 9.34
CA GLN A 101 -10.88 13.19 9.09
C GLN A 101 -12.39 13.26 8.88
N ALA A 102 -12.94 12.38 8.04
CA ALA A 102 -14.38 12.29 7.81
C ALA A 102 -15.17 11.95 9.09
N ALA A 103 -14.64 11.06 9.93
CA ALA A 103 -15.23 10.74 11.23
C ALA A 103 -15.26 11.94 12.17
N ARG A 104 -14.16 12.71 12.27
CA ARG A 104 -14.09 13.94 13.08
C ARG A 104 -15.10 14.98 12.60
N MET A 105 -15.22 15.17 11.29
CA MET A 105 -16.20 16.11 10.72
C MET A 105 -17.64 15.68 11.01
N ASN A 106 -17.91 14.37 10.94
CA ASN A 106 -19.23 13.83 11.24
C ASN A 106 -19.58 13.98 12.74
N GLU A 107 -18.65 13.66 13.64
CA GLU A 107 -18.82 13.88 15.08
C GLU A 107 -18.99 15.36 15.44
N ALA A 108 -18.28 16.27 14.76
CA ALA A 108 -18.46 17.71 14.94
C ALA A 108 -19.85 18.20 14.47
N ALA A 109 -20.38 17.61 13.41
CA ALA A 109 -21.68 17.98 12.84
C ALA A 109 -22.88 17.37 13.60
N GLN A 110 -22.76 16.13 14.06
CA GLN A 110 -23.87 15.35 14.65
C GLN A 110 -23.74 15.14 16.17
N GLY A 111 -22.59 15.48 16.75
CA GLY A 111 -22.25 15.14 18.14
C GLY A 111 -21.81 13.68 18.29
N ALA A 112 -21.33 13.34 19.49
CA ALA A 112 -20.96 11.97 19.82
C ALA A 112 -22.21 11.07 19.85
N GLN A 113 -22.34 10.20 18.86
CA GLN A 113 -23.44 9.24 18.77
C GLN A 113 -23.15 8.03 19.66
N THR A 114 -23.84 7.91 20.79
CA THR A 114 -23.89 6.65 21.55
C THR A 114 -24.94 5.73 20.94
N PRO A 115 -24.66 4.41 20.81
CA PRO A 115 -25.69 3.46 20.44
C PRO A 115 -26.90 3.62 21.36
N PRO A 116 -28.13 3.63 20.83
CA PRO A 116 -29.30 3.67 21.67
C PRO A 116 -29.31 2.45 22.59
N PRO A 117 -29.75 2.59 23.85
CA PRO A 117 -29.90 1.44 24.73
C PRO A 117 -30.87 0.44 24.08
N LEU A 118 -30.64 -0.86 24.36
CA LEU A 118 -31.59 -1.90 23.98
C LEU A 118 -32.97 -1.55 24.52
N ASP A 119 -33.99 -1.72 23.68
CA ASP A 119 -35.36 -1.50 24.12
C ASP A 119 -35.69 -2.45 25.28
N LYS A 120 -36.31 -1.91 26.33
CA LYS A 120 -36.62 -2.69 27.55
C LYS A 120 -37.52 -3.88 27.22
N SER A 121 -38.45 -3.70 26.27
CA SER A 121 -39.33 -4.79 25.83
C SER A 121 -38.56 -5.95 25.19
N LEU A 122 -37.49 -5.64 24.46
CA LEU A 122 -36.62 -6.64 23.84
C LEU A 122 -35.76 -7.35 24.89
N VAL A 123 -35.25 -6.61 25.88
CA VAL A 123 -34.52 -7.18 27.01
C VAL A 123 -35.41 -8.13 27.81
N ASP A 124 -36.64 -7.72 28.10
CA ASP A 124 -37.62 -8.54 28.83
C ASP A 124 -37.98 -9.79 28.03
N MET A 125 -38.17 -9.69 26.71
CA MET A 125 -38.43 -10.82 25.84
C MET A 125 -37.24 -11.79 25.78
N MET A 126 -36.01 -11.29 25.66
CA MET A 126 -34.80 -12.12 25.72
C MET A 126 -34.68 -12.82 27.06
N MET A 127 -34.89 -12.10 28.16
CA MET A 127 -34.83 -12.65 29.51
C MET A 127 -35.91 -13.71 29.72
N GLN A 128 -37.13 -13.48 29.23
CA GLN A 128 -38.22 -14.44 29.29
C GLN A 128 -37.90 -15.72 28.51
N ASN A 129 -37.28 -15.61 27.33
CA ASN A 129 -36.84 -16.77 26.56
C ASN A 129 -35.69 -17.54 27.25
N VAL A 130 -34.77 -16.83 27.91
CA VAL A 130 -33.66 -17.43 28.67
C VAL A 130 -34.16 -18.14 29.94
N MET A 131 -35.16 -17.55 30.61
CA MET A 131 -35.75 -18.09 31.84
C MET A 131 -36.84 -19.14 31.56
N ALA A 132 -37.24 -19.33 30.30
CA ALA A 132 -38.27 -20.28 29.93
C ALA A 132 -37.82 -21.72 30.28
N PRO A 133 -38.64 -22.50 31.00
CA PRO A 133 -38.35 -23.90 31.26
C PRO A 133 -38.13 -24.67 29.96
N LYS A 134 -37.19 -25.62 29.97
CA LYS A 134 -36.95 -26.52 28.85
C LYS A 134 -38.23 -27.32 28.59
N ASP A 135 -38.80 -27.20 27.39
CA ASP A 135 -39.98 -27.95 27.00
C ASP A 135 -39.59 -29.42 26.77
N PRO A 136 -40.09 -30.38 27.57
CA PRO A 136 -39.71 -31.78 27.46
C PRO A 136 -40.20 -32.44 26.16
N THR A 137 -41.13 -31.80 25.45
CA THR A 137 -41.69 -32.31 24.19
C THR A 137 -40.95 -31.80 22.96
N ARG A 138 -40.08 -30.80 23.11
CA ARG A 138 -39.25 -30.25 22.03
C ARG A 138 -37.88 -30.89 22.02
N ASP A 139 -37.49 -31.41 20.86
CA ASP A 139 -36.12 -31.83 20.60
C ASP A 139 -35.26 -30.61 20.23
N TYR A 140 -34.40 -30.21 21.16
CA TYR A 140 -33.44 -29.11 20.98
C TYR A 140 -32.14 -29.57 20.29
N GLY A 141 -31.97 -30.87 20.04
CA GLY A 141 -30.83 -31.44 19.31
C GLY A 141 -30.98 -31.41 17.80
N VAL A 142 -32.15 -30.99 17.29
CA VAL A 142 -32.37 -30.84 15.84
C VAL A 142 -31.59 -29.63 15.34
N HIS A 143 -30.60 -29.89 14.47
CA HIS A 143 -29.98 -28.86 13.64
C HIS A 143 -31.03 -28.26 12.70
N ARG A 144 -31.80 -27.29 13.20
CA ARG A 144 -32.58 -26.44 12.32
C ARG A 144 -31.59 -25.66 11.47
N PRO A 145 -31.83 -25.55 10.15
CA PRO A 145 -31.08 -24.58 9.36
C PRO A 145 -31.28 -23.23 10.04
N LEU A 146 -30.17 -22.61 10.45
CA LEU A 146 -30.20 -21.24 10.92
C LEU A 146 -30.96 -20.45 9.84
N PRO A 147 -31.90 -19.58 10.22
CA PRO A 147 -32.49 -18.68 9.24
C PRO A 147 -31.32 -18.04 8.49
N PRO A 148 -31.41 -17.97 7.13
CA PRO A 148 -30.32 -17.39 6.36
C PRO A 148 -29.97 -16.08 7.02
N VAL A 149 -28.68 -15.87 7.31
CA VAL A 149 -28.19 -14.60 7.82
C VAL A 149 -28.39 -13.62 6.68
N THR A 150 -29.61 -13.16 6.46
CA THR A 150 -29.86 -11.82 5.96
C THR A 150 -29.16 -10.98 6.99
N LEU A 151 -27.93 -10.57 6.68
CA LEU A 151 -27.15 -9.65 7.49
C LEU A 151 -28.13 -8.57 7.88
N CYS A 152 -28.63 -8.66 9.11
CA CYS A 152 -29.59 -7.72 9.60
C CYS A 152 -28.81 -6.42 9.49
N GLN A 153 -29.25 -5.52 8.61
CA GLN A 153 -28.61 -4.23 8.41
C GLN A 153 -28.96 -3.43 9.65
N TRP A 154 -28.40 -3.83 10.80
CA TRP A 154 -28.49 -3.09 12.02
C TRP A 154 -27.94 -1.70 11.67
N PRO A 155 -28.71 -0.64 11.93
CA PRO A 155 -28.27 0.71 11.66
C PRO A 155 -26.97 0.92 12.43
N ARG A 156 -25.85 0.95 11.71
CA ARG A 156 -24.53 1.15 12.32
C ARG A 156 -24.42 2.60 12.71
N THR A 157 -23.97 2.85 13.93
CA THR A 157 -23.58 4.19 14.36
C THR A 157 -22.46 4.74 13.47
N ALA A 158 -22.32 6.07 13.38
CA ALA A 158 -21.24 6.70 12.60
C ALA A 158 -19.84 6.17 13.00
N ARG A 159 -19.65 5.88 14.29
CA ARG A 159 -18.42 5.31 14.83
C ARG A 159 -18.20 3.88 14.35
N GLU A 160 -19.22 3.02 14.37
CA GLU A 160 -19.14 1.66 13.84
C GLU A 160 -18.88 1.64 12.32
N GLN A 161 -19.47 2.57 11.57
CA GLN A 161 -19.19 2.73 10.15
C GLN A 161 -17.73 3.11 9.90
N THR A 162 -17.20 4.04 10.71
CA THR A 162 -15.78 4.44 10.65
C THR A 162 -14.87 3.26 10.94
N VAL A 163 -15.13 2.51 12.01
CA VAL A 163 -14.35 1.30 12.36
C VAL A 163 -14.40 0.29 11.22
N HIS A 164 -15.57 0.05 10.64
CA HIS A 164 -15.71 -0.87 9.52
C HIS A 164 -14.93 -0.39 8.28
N GLN A 165 -14.98 0.90 7.96
CA GLN A 165 -14.18 1.46 6.87
C GLN A 165 -12.69 1.27 7.14
N LEU A 166 -12.22 1.55 8.37
CA LEU A 166 -10.82 1.33 8.75
C LEU A 166 -10.40 -0.15 8.60
N LEU A 167 -11.24 -1.09 9.02
CA LEU A 167 -11.01 -2.52 8.83
C LEU A 167 -10.93 -2.88 7.34
N THR A 168 -11.88 -2.38 6.54
CA THR A 168 -11.89 -2.59 5.08
C THR A 168 -10.62 -2.02 4.42
N THR A 169 -10.17 -0.83 4.85
CA THR A 169 -8.93 -0.22 4.39
C THR A 169 -7.71 -1.08 4.74
N ALA A 170 -7.66 -1.63 5.96
CA ALA A 170 -6.57 -2.51 6.39
C ALA A 170 -6.56 -3.85 5.62
N GLU A 171 -7.73 -4.47 5.42
CA GLU A 171 -7.89 -5.67 4.60
C GLU A 171 -7.45 -5.43 3.16
N GLY A 172 -7.85 -4.29 2.58
CA GLY A 172 -7.39 -3.85 1.27
C GLY A 172 -5.87 -3.72 1.20
N ALA A 173 -5.24 -3.14 2.22
CA ALA A 173 -3.78 -3.02 2.29
C ALA A 173 -3.09 -4.39 2.30
N MET A 174 -3.55 -5.30 3.14
CA MET A 174 -3.00 -6.66 3.24
C MET A 174 -3.15 -7.41 1.92
N SER A 175 -4.35 -7.40 1.32
CA SER A 175 -4.62 -8.09 0.07
C SER A 175 -3.74 -7.58 -1.09
N ASN A 176 -3.52 -6.26 -1.17
CA ASN A 176 -2.65 -5.68 -2.19
C ASN A 176 -1.17 -6.02 -1.97
N LEU A 177 -0.69 -6.03 -0.72
CA LEU A 177 0.67 -6.44 -0.40
C LEU A 177 0.90 -7.91 -0.73
N ASP A 178 0.00 -8.80 -0.33
CA ASP A 178 0.11 -10.24 -0.59
C ASP A 178 0.05 -10.55 -2.10
N GLY A 179 -0.84 -9.86 -2.82
CA GLY A 179 -0.95 -9.96 -4.27
C GLY A 179 0.32 -9.50 -4.99
N PHE A 180 0.89 -8.37 -4.55
CA PHE A 180 2.15 -7.85 -5.09
C PHE A 180 3.33 -8.78 -4.80
N ASP A 181 3.45 -9.29 -3.58
CA ASP A 181 4.52 -10.21 -3.17
C ASP A 181 4.46 -11.52 -3.96
N SER A 182 3.26 -12.05 -4.16
CA SER A 182 3.03 -13.22 -5.00
C SER A 182 3.44 -12.99 -6.45
N MET A 183 3.18 -11.80 -6.99
CA MET A 183 3.60 -11.42 -8.35
C MET A 183 5.13 -11.29 -8.44
N MET A 184 5.76 -10.59 -7.50
CA MET A 184 7.21 -10.39 -7.47
C MET A 184 7.96 -11.70 -7.27
N ALA A 185 7.43 -12.62 -6.45
CA ALA A 185 8.01 -13.95 -6.29
C ALA A 185 8.09 -14.73 -7.62
N LYS A 186 7.01 -14.69 -8.42
CA LYS A 186 6.98 -15.32 -9.76
C LYS A 186 7.98 -14.69 -10.71
N VAL A 187 8.04 -13.36 -10.77
CA VAL A 187 9.00 -12.63 -11.62
C VAL A 187 10.44 -12.99 -11.23
N ARG A 188 10.74 -12.98 -9.93
CA ARG A 188 12.05 -13.33 -9.39
C ARG A 188 12.44 -14.77 -9.72
N GLU A 189 11.51 -15.72 -9.64
CA GLU A 189 11.76 -17.12 -9.97
C GLU A 189 12.20 -17.30 -11.43
N VAL A 190 11.61 -16.56 -12.36
CA VAL A 190 11.99 -16.59 -13.79
C VAL A 190 13.46 -16.19 -13.97
N TYR A 191 13.87 -15.07 -13.38
CA TYR A 191 15.26 -14.60 -13.50
C TYR A 191 16.25 -15.48 -12.74
N LYS A 192 15.83 -16.08 -11.62
CA LYS A 192 16.66 -17.06 -10.91
C LYS A 192 16.94 -18.30 -11.74
N LYS A 193 15.91 -18.87 -12.38
CA LYS A 193 16.08 -20.02 -13.29
C LYS A 193 17.03 -19.70 -14.44
N GLN A 194 16.93 -18.49 -15.00
CA GLN A 194 17.86 -18.03 -16.03
C GLN A 194 19.29 -17.90 -15.50
N LEU A 195 19.47 -17.37 -14.29
CA LEU A 195 20.77 -17.24 -13.65
C LEU A 195 21.42 -18.61 -13.40
N GLU A 196 20.68 -19.56 -12.86
CA GLU A 196 21.16 -20.93 -12.63
C GLU A 196 21.59 -21.62 -13.94
N ALA A 197 20.80 -21.44 -15.01
CA ALA A 197 21.11 -21.98 -16.32
C ALA A 197 22.39 -21.35 -16.93
N GLU A 198 22.63 -20.06 -16.73
CA GLU A 198 23.85 -19.41 -17.20
C GLU A 198 25.08 -19.78 -16.37
N GLU A 199 24.96 -19.82 -15.04
CA GLU A 199 26.05 -20.28 -14.18
C GLU A 199 26.46 -21.72 -14.50
N GLY A 200 25.51 -22.59 -14.82
CA GLY A 200 25.77 -23.95 -15.29
C GLY A 200 26.55 -23.98 -16.60
N ARG A 201 26.18 -23.13 -17.57
CA ARG A 201 26.89 -23.01 -18.86
C ARG A 201 28.31 -22.49 -18.69
N GLU A 202 28.52 -21.47 -17.86
CA GLU A 202 29.86 -20.95 -17.57
C GLU A 202 30.75 -22.00 -16.89
N ARG A 203 30.23 -22.74 -15.91
CA ARG A 203 30.97 -23.82 -15.24
C ARG A 203 31.37 -24.90 -16.24
N ALA A 204 30.44 -25.35 -17.09
CA ALA A 204 30.72 -26.35 -18.12
C ALA A 204 31.78 -25.87 -19.13
N SER A 205 31.73 -24.60 -19.54
CA SER A 205 32.74 -24.01 -20.43
C SER A 205 34.13 -24.00 -19.78
N LYS A 206 34.22 -23.55 -18.52
CA LYS A 206 35.49 -23.52 -17.76
C LYS A 206 36.07 -24.92 -17.56
N THR A 207 35.23 -25.92 -17.30
CA THR A 207 35.68 -27.31 -17.19
C THR A 207 36.20 -27.85 -18.51
N ARG A 208 35.54 -27.55 -19.65
CA ARG A 208 36.00 -27.96 -20.98
C ARG A 208 37.36 -27.35 -21.34
N THR A 209 37.52 -26.04 -21.13
CA THR A 209 38.81 -25.36 -21.41
C THR A 209 39.93 -25.91 -20.54
N ALA A 210 39.67 -26.16 -19.25
CA ALA A 210 40.66 -26.75 -18.35
C ALA A 210 41.06 -28.18 -18.76
N GLN A 211 40.10 -28.99 -19.22
CA GLN A 211 40.38 -30.34 -19.73
C GLN A 211 41.19 -30.32 -21.03
N GLU A 212 40.90 -29.37 -21.92
CA GLU A 212 41.63 -29.23 -23.18
C GLU A 212 43.07 -28.74 -22.95
N GLU A 213 43.28 -27.79 -22.04
CA GLU A 213 44.62 -27.35 -21.63
C GLU A 213 45.42 -28.49 -20.98
N ALA A 214 44.78 -29.32 -20.14
CA ALA A 214 45.42 -30.48 -19.54
C ALA A 214 45.87 -31.50 -20.60
N ARG A 215 45.03 -31.76 -21.62
CA ARG A 215 45.38 -32.63 -22.76
C ARG A 215 46.57 -32.09 -23.56
N ARG A 216 46.57 -30.79 -23.90
CA ARG A 216 47.67 -30.17 -24.65
C ARG A 216 49.00 -30.24 -23.89
N ARG A 217 48.97 -30.11 -22.56
CA ARG A 217 50.17 -30.25 -21.72
C ARG A 217 50.71 -31.68 -21.70
N THR A 218 49.84 -32.70 -21.70
CA THR A 218 50.27 -34.10 -21.75
C THR A 218 50.79 -34.53 -23.11
N GLU A 219 50.39 -33.87 -24.20
CA GLU A 219 50.84 -34.19 -25.56
C GLU A 219 52.16 -33.49 -25.95
N SER A 220 52.59 -32.48 -25.18
CA SER A 220 53.84 -31.72 -25.42
C SER A 220 54.99 -32.09 -24.48
N ALA A 221 54.80 -33.11 -23.62
CA ALA A 221 55.79 -33.66 -22.71
C ALA A 221 56.19 -35.07 -23.18
#